data_AF-A0A1V5BFC0-F1
#
_entry.id   AF-A0A1V5BFC0-F1
#
_cell.length_a   1.000
_cell.length_b   1.000
_cell.length_c   1.000
_cell.angle_alpha   90.00
_cell.angle_beta   90.00
_cell.angle_gamma   90.00
#
_symmetry.space_group_name_H-M   'P 1'
#
loop_
_entity.id
_entity.type
_entity.pdbx_description
1 polymer ?
#
loop_
_entity_poly.entity_id
_entity_poly.type
_entity_poly.pdbx_seq_one_letter_code
_entity_poly.pdbx_strand_id
1 'polypeptide(L)' 'MSKLYRQPVEVRLYPSGQPAAFRWRRRWYHVTSCTVQERRPSRLQWWVDIPRYRCETEQGLVCDLVREGDGGMLEWVWD' A
#
# COMPACT_ATOMS: atom_id res chain seq x y z
N MET A 1 3.28 0.44 -15.79
CA MET A 1 2.22 -0.05 -14.88
C MET A 1 2.31 -1.57 -14.78
N SER A 2 2.57 -2.09 -13.57
CA SER A 2 2.61 -3.53 -13.31
C SER A 2 1.61 -3.87 -12.22
N LYS A 3 0.54 -4.60 -12.57
CA LYS A 3 -0.38 -5.15 -11.57
C LYS A 3 0.37 -6.23 -10.79
N LEU A 4 0.46 -6.08 -9.47
CA LEU A 4 1.03 -7.10 -8.61
C LEU A 4 -0.12 -7.97 -8.08
N TYR A 5 0.05 -9.29 -8.15
CA TYR A 5 -0.88 -10.21 -7.52
C TYR A 5 -0.64 -10.24 -6.00
N ARG A 6 -1.01 -9.15 -5.30
CA ARG A 6 -0.99 -8.99 -3.83
C ARG A 6 0.33 -9.48 -3.21
N GLN A 7 1.44 -8.80 -3.54
CA GLN A 7 2.74 -9.22 -3.02
C GLN A 7 2.89 -8.82 -1.55
N PRO A 8 3.19 -9.77 -0.64
CA PRO A 8 3.41 -9.45 0.76
C PRO A 8 4.69 -8.61 0.90
N VAL A 9 4.63 -7.57 1.70
CA VAL A 9 5.75 -6.67 1.99
C VAL A 9 5.83 -6.36 3.48
N GLU A 10 7.06 -6.16 3.95
CA GLU A 10 7.29 -5.59 5.28
C GLU A 10 6.94 -4.10 5.23
N VAL A 11 6.15 -3.61 6.19
CA VAL A 11 5.74 -2.20 6.27
C VAL A 11 6.16 -1.63 7.61
N ARG A 12 6.73 -0.42 7.57
CA ARG A 12 6.95 0.43 8.73
C ARG A 12 5.90 1.52 8.73
N LEU A 13 5.33 1.79 9.89
CA LEU A 13 4.27 2.78 10.05
C LEU A 13 4.79 4.00 10.79
N TYR A 14 4.23 5.16 10.45
CA TYR A 14 4.30 6.33 11.31
C TYR A 14 3.45 6.12 12.57
N PRO A 15 3.68 6.87 13.65
CA PRO A 15 2.83 6.85 14.84
C PRO A 15 1.34 7.13 14.54
N SER A 16 1.05 7.85 13.45
CA SER A 16 -0.30 8.11 12.95
C SER A 16 -0.98 6.87 12.32
N GLY A 17 -0.28 5.75 12.19
CA GLY A 17 -0.78 4.51 11.59
C GLY A 17 -0.69 4.45 10.05
N GLN A 18 -0.15 5.48 9.41
CA GLN A 18 0.10 5.52 7.96
C GLN A 18 1.43 4.85 7.59
N PRO A 19 1.55 4.25 6.40
CA PRO A 19 2.80 3.67 5.92
C PRO A 19 3.91 4.73 5.76
N ALA A 20 5.02 4.53 6.46
CA ALA A 20 6.23 5.35 6.40
C ALA A 20 7.26 4.81 5.43
N ALA A 21 7.41 3.48 5.39
CA ALA A 21 8.29 2.81 4.45
C ALA A 21 7.82 1.37 4.24
N PHE A 22 8.16 0.77 3.11
CA PHE A 22 7.93 -0.64 2.88
C PHE A 22 9.12 -1.30 2.19
N ARG A 23 9.27 -2.61 2.38
CA ARG A 23 10.33 -3.39 1.76
C ARG A 23 9.78 -4.19 0.60
N TRP A 24 10.27 -3.90 -0.60
CA TRP A 24 9.89 -4.61 -1.82
C TRP A 24 11.13 -5.03 -2.59
N ARG A 25 11.17 -6.28 -3.05
CA ARG A 25 12.33 -6.87 -3.77
C ARG A 25 13.67 -6.63 -3.05
N ARG A 26 13.67 -6.79 -1.71
CA ARG A 26 14.81 -6.57 -0.80
C ARG A 26 15.27 -5.12 -0.62
N ARG A 27 14.62 -4.14 -1.28
CA ARG A 27 14.91 -2.71 -1.13
C ARG A 27 13.86 -2.03 -0.26
N TRP A 28 14.28 -1.09 0.57
CA TRP A 28 13.39 -0.21 1.31
C TRP A 28 13.00 0.99 0.45
N TYR A 29 11.71 1.28 0.42
CA TYR A 29 11.11 2.43 -0.24
C TYR A 29 10.48 3.31 0.84
N HIS A 30 10.90 4.57 0.88
CA HIS A 30 10.41 5.56 1.84
C HIS A 30 9.23 6.29 1.24
N VAL A 31 8.10 6.28 1.95
CA VAL A 31 6.86 6.91 1.51
C VAL A 31 6.91 8.40 1.81
N THR A 32 6.81 9.23 0.77
CA THR A 32 6.76 10.70 0.88
C THR A 32 5.35 11.21 0.99
N SER A 33 4.42 10.58 0.27
CA SER A 33 3.01 10.94 0.23
C SER A 33 2.16 9.68 0.32
N CYS A 34 1.10 9.74 1.12
CA CYS A 34 0.19 8.63 1.31
C CYS A 34 -1.24 9.14 1.32
N THR A 35 -2.04 8.74 0.34
CA THR A 35 -3.47 9.04 0.28
C THR A 35 -4.28 7.79 0.58
N VAL A 36 -5.21 7.87 1.54
CA VAL A 36 -6.15 6.78 1.80
C VAL A 36 -7.17 6.73 0.65
N GLN A 37 -7.23 5.60 -0.05
CA GLN A 37 -8.30 5.34 -1.01
C GLN A 37 -9.45 4.63 -0.31
N GLU A 38 -10.39 5.43 0.18
CA GLU A 38 -11.71 4.94 0.54
C GLU A 38 -12.44 4.52 -0.73
N ARG A 39 -12.50 3.22 -1.02
CA ARG A 39 -13.43 2.75 -2.05
C ARG A 39 -14.84 2.92 -1.51
N ARG A 40 -15.69 3.63 -2.26
CA ARG A 40 -17.14 3.55 -2.05
C ARG A 40 -17.57 2.08 -2.15
N PRO A 41 -18.33 1.55 -1.19
CA PRO A 41 -18.74 0.16 -1.20
C PRO A 41 -19.54 -0.12 -2.47
N SER A 42 -18.97 -0.86 -3.42
CA SER A 42 -19.74 -1.44 -4.51
C SER A 42 -20.59 -2.56 -3.90
N ARG A 43 -21.90 -2.57 -4.18
CA ARG A 43 -22.93 -3.50 -3.64
C ARG A 43 -22.61 -5.01 -3.69
N LEU A 44 -21.50 -5.42 -4.30
CA LEU A 44 -21.08 -6.80 -4.54
C LEU A 44 -19.76 -7.20 -3.86
N GLN A 45 -19.12 -6.33 -3.09
CA GLN A 45 -17.78 -6.60 -2.54
C GLN A 45 -17.85 -6.90 -1.04
N TRP A 46 -18.05 -8.18 -0.70
CA TRP A 46 -18.03 -8.74 0.67
C TRP A 46 -16.63 -8.78 1.32
N TRP A 47 -15.63 -8.19 0.67
CA TRP A 47 -14.31 -8.07 1.25
C TRP A 47 -14.31 -6.85 2.16
N VAL A 48 -14.28 -7.14 3.46
CA VAL A 48 -14.00 -6.27 4.61
C VAL A 48 -13.28 -4.99 4.18
N ASP A 49 -13.71 -3.85 4.70
CA ASP A 49 -13.14 -2.51 4.47
C ASP A 49 -11.67 -2.41 4.89
N ILE A 50 -10.79 -3.08 4.15
CA ILE A 50 -9.36 -3.02 4.39
C ILE A 50 -8.86 -1.71 3.78
N PRO A 51 -8.29 -0.80 4.58
CA PRO A 51 -7.82 0.48 4.08
C PRO A 51 -6.73 0.26 3.03
N ARG A 52 -6.97 0.84 1.85
CA ARG A 52 -6.00 0.91 0.75
C ARG A 52 -5.31 2.28 0.81
N TYR A 53 -4.00 2.27 0.68
CA TYR A 53 -3.16 3.45 0.69
C TYR A 53 -2.48 3.59 -0.67
N ARG A 54 -2.70 4.70 -1.35
CA ARG A 54 -1.86 5.08 -2.49
C ARG A 54 -0.63 5.80 -1.96
N CYS A 55 0.51 5.17 -2.06
CA CYS A 55 1.79 5.67 -1.57
C CYS A 55 2.66 6.10 -2.74
N GLU A 56 3.23 7.29 -2.63
CA GLU A 56 4.32 7.76 -3.48
C GLU A 56 5.61 7.68 -2.68
N THR A 57 6.69 7.24 -3.31
CA THR A 57 7.99 7.06 -2.66
C THR A 57 9.00 8.07 -3.17
N GLU A 58 10.05 8.33 -2.37
CA GLU A 58 11.15 9.24 -2.75
C GLU A 58 11.83 8.84 -4.07
N GLN A 59 11.76 7.57 -4.42
CA GLN A 59 12.34 6.99 -5.63
C GLN A 59 11.46 7.20 -6.87
N GLY A 60 10.34 7.93 -6.75
CA GLY A 60 9.37 8.15 -7.82
C GLY A 60 8.41 6.97 -8.05
N LEU A 61 8.42 5.97 -7.18
CA LEU A 61 7.52 4.83 -7.27
C LEU A 61 6.15 5.23 -6.73
N VAL A 62 5.08 4.95 -7.48
CA VAL A 62 3.72 5.03 -6.93
C VAL A 62 3.22 3.61 -6.73
N CYS A 63 2.54 3.34 -5.63
CA CYS A 63 2.01 2.01 -5.36
C CYS A 63 0.73 2.04 -4.53
N ASP A 64 -0.10 1.02 -4.69
CA ASP A 64 -1.26 0.80 -3.83
C ASP A 64 -0.88 -0.29 -2.82
N LEU A 65 -0.79 0.13 -1.56
CA LEU A 65 -0.47 -0.69 -0.40
C LEU A 65 -1.76 -0.96 0.38
N VAL A 66 -2.00 -2.22 0.71
CA VAL A 66 -3.15 -2.67 1.50
C VAL A 66 -2.63 -3.22 2.82
N ARG A 67 -3.21 -2.77 3.93
CA ARG A 67 -2.79 -3.21 5.26
C ARG A 67 -3.61 -4.41 5.70
N GLU A 68 -2.99 -5.59 5.83
CA GLU A 68 -3.67 -6.79 6.33
C GLU A 68 -3.00 -7.22 7.63
N GLY A 69 -3.64 -6.92 8.77
CA GLY A 69 -3.08 -7.17 10.11
C GLY A 69 -1.77 -6.41 10.37
N ASP A 70 -0.72 -7.15 10.75
CA ASP A 70 0.62 -6.63 11.02
C ASP A 70 1.49 -6.49 9.76
N GLY A 71 0.99 -6.94 8.61
CA GLY A 71 1.69 -6.92 7.33
C GLY A 71 1.12 -5.91 6.33
N GLY A 72 1.86 -5.71 5.24
CA GLY A 72 1.35 -4.99 4.07
C GLY A 72 1.32 -5.88 2.84
N MET A 73 0.44 -5.53 1.91
CA MET A 73 0.35 -6.12 0.58
C MET A 73 0.44 -5.03 -0.48
N LEU A 74 1.36 -5.19 -1.43
CA LEU A 74 1.35 -4.36 -2.64
C LEU A 74 0.41 -4.96 -3.68
N GLU A 75 -0.62 -4.21 -4.06
CA GLU A 75 -1.56 -4.59 -5.12
C GLU A 75 -1.15 -4.02 -6.48
N TRP A 76 -0.60 -2.81 -6.50
CA TRP A 76 -0.25 -2.12 -7.75
C TRP A 76 1.04 -1.35 -7.59
N VAL A 77 1.83 -1.34 -8.65
CA VAL A 77 3.03 -0.50 -8.74
C VAL A 77 3.03 0.19 -10.09
N TRP A 78 3.24 1.50 -10.04
CA TRP A 78 3.51 2.37 -11.16
C TRP A 78 4.96 2.83 -11.03
N ASP A 79 5.73 2.54 -12.08
CA ASP A 79 7.12 2.96 -12.32
C ASP A 79 7.08 3.96 -13.49
#